data_AF-A0A9D4XV93-F1
#
_entry.id   AF-A0A9D4XV93-F1
#
_cell.length_a   1.000
_cell.length_b   1.000
_cell.length_c   1.000
_cell.angle_alpha   90.00
_cell.angle_beta   90.00
_cell.angle_gamma   90.00
#
_symmetry.space_group_name_H-M   'P 1'
#
loop_
_entity.id
_entity.type
_entity.pdbx_description
1 polymer ?
#
loop_
_entity_poly.entity_id
_entity_poly.type
_entity_poly.pdbx_seq_one_letter_code
_entity_poly.pdbx_strand_id
1 'polypeptide(L)'
;MGLDPAKHLGKELAMLNAYLHKLKEAYGINVCGEGGEYETLTLDCPLFINARIVLDKYQVVMHSSDSIAPVGVLHPLAFHLENKADIQSLKTVDKIHEGRMQKRGPVFEVHDSLERLEATCKPLDSADQIDGVEHKFKISRTNNKSTFSIGCWLQDSCNGLREDLTIVLRKIESQLEGFGFGWENVLYIHLYIDDMNKFSEANETYVKFITHEKCPFGVPSRSTVEMPLVEMDFSRAYMEVLVSNNKDKKVLHVQSISCWAPSCIGPYSQATLHEGILLMAGQLGLDPPTMNLCSGGPGVEHEQALKNSEAIAKSFNCSISTSAIAFVIYCSKNISSLDRLDIEKKQETILRQMKISDLQEGKKYKALEPITLYVLVSDLPKRAFVEVKPILYVEDGADAAIETITEKPCSKASCYWGFKQENWHDSCIQKCVIPGKICAIILSITSELAAKICSDSLPADYVNDNSQHSLSKGHMEQLSKFCIYLLDKAITDNNFAWEDILSLRFYIPVSLQMSVELIQSMFSNALFELSEMNQRKVKNCEEPIFNIVPVIGAGWSASSMDDVVTCELLARKS
;
A
#
# COMPACT_ATOMS: atom_id res chain seq x y z
N MET A 1 30.15 22.29 -26.91
CA MET A 1 29.14 21.99 -27.97
C MET A 1 27.77 21.98 -27.32
N GLY A 2 26.67 22.22 -28.05
CA GLY A 2 25.33 22.20 -27.46
C GLY A 2 24.96 23.45 -26.65
N LEU A 3 24.38 23.26 -25.45
CA LEU A 3 23.98 24.35 -24.58
C LEU A 3 25.16 24.87 -23.74
N ASP A 4 25.46 26.15 -23.90
CA ASP A 4 26.44 26.89 -23.10
C ASP A 4 25.74 27.66 -21.95
N PRO A 5 25.96 27.30 -20.67
CA PRO A 5 25.35 27.98 -19.53
C PRO A 5 25.62 29.49 -19.51
N ALA A 6 26.80 29.94 -19.96
CA ALA A 6 27.11 31.38 -19.98
C ALA A 6 26.26 32.16 -21.00
N LYS A 7 25.69 31.49 -22.00
CA LYS A 7 24.90 32.10 -23.08
C LYS A 7 23.41 31.82 -22.99
N HIS A 8 23.01 30.67 -22.46
CA HIS A 8 21.63 30.18 -22.56
C HIS A 8 20.92 30.09 -21.21
N LEU A 9 21.64 29.86 -20.11
CA LEU A 9 21.02 29.70 -18.79
C LEU A 9 20.33 31.00 -18.35
N GLY A 10 19.10 30.88 -17.85
CA GLY A 10 18.28 32.02 -17.43
C GLY A 10 17.54 32.74 -18.55
N LYS A 11 17.70 32.32 -19.82
CA LYS A 11 16.86 32.81 -20.92
C LYS A 11 15.52 32.10 -20.94
N GLU A 12 14.49 32.80 -21.41
CA GLU A 12 13.18 32.19 -21.68
C GLU A 12 13.28 31.17 -22.80
N LEU A 13 12.52 30.06 -22.68
CA LEU A 13 12.43 29.04 -23.71
C LEU A 13 12.03 29.61 -25.08
N ALA A 14 11.15 30.61 -25.11
CA ALA A 14 10.74 31.28 -26.34
C ALA A 14 11.93 31.89 -27.10
N MET A 15 12.92 32.43 -26.38
CA MET A 15 14.15 32.98 -26.98
C MET A 15 15.10 31.89 -27.49
N LEU A 16 15.07 30.72 -26.87
CA LEU A 16 15.91 29.58 -27.24
C LEU A 16 15.27 28.66 -28.28
N ASN A 17 13.98 28.83 -28.60
CA ASN A 17 13.21 27.93 -29.46
C ASN A 17 13.93 27.58 -30.78
N ALA A 18 14.37 28.60 -31.53
CA ALA A 18 15.07 28.39 -32.80
C ALA A 18 16.44 27.71 -32.63
N TYR A 19 17.11 27.92 -31.50
CA TYR A 19 18.40 27.30 -31.20
C TYR A 19 18.24 25.83 -30.80
N LEU A 20 17.26 25.51 -29.95
CA LEU A 20 16.95 24.14 -29.54
C LEU A 20 16.55 23.27 -30.74
N HIS A 21 15.74 23.80 -31.67
CA HIS A 21 15.42 23.08 -32.91
C HIS A 21 16.65 22.80 -33.78
N LYS A 22 17.59 23.75 -33.90
CA LYS A 22 18.87 23.51 -34.58
C LYS A 22 19.70 22.43 -33.88
N LEU A 23 19.71 22.41 -32.55
CA LEU A 23 20.40 21.36 -31.79
C LEU A 23 19.72 19.99 -31.97
N LYS A 24 18.39 19.93 -32.09
CA LYS A 24 17.68 18.69 -32.40
C LYS A 24 18.09 18.15 -33.76
N GLU A 25 18.18 19.00 -34.78
CA GLU A 25 18.63 18.60 -36.12
C GLU A 25 20.11 18.15 -36.12
N ALA A 26 20.97 18.85 -35.38
CA ALA A 26 22.41 18.58 -35.39
C ALA A 26 22.83 17.41 -34.49
N TYR A 27 22.16 17.22 -33.35
CA TYR A 27 22.60 16.32 -32.27
C TYR A 27 21.48 15.44 -31.70
N GLY A 28 20.24 15.56 -32.17
CA GLY A 28 19.13 14.73 -31.73
C GLY A 28 18.54 15.08 -30.36
N ILE A 29 18.82 16.27 -29.82
CA ILE A 29 18.32 16.65 -28.49
C ILE A 29 16.79 16.70 -28.42
N ASN A 30 16.23 16.48 -27.22
CA ASN A 30 14.81 16.73 -26.99
C ASN A 30 14.56 18.23 -26.73
N VAL A 31 13.77 18.88 -27.61
CA VAL A 31 13.46 20.33 -27.54
C VAL A 31 12.55 20.68 -26.35
N CYS A 32 11.96 19.69 -25.68
CA CYS A 32 11.21 19.86 -24.44
C CYS A 32 12.07 19.62 -23.19
N GLY A 33 13.35 19.22 -23.34
CA GLY A 33 14.26 18.97 -22.23
C GLY A 33 14.17 17.56 -21.61
N GLU A 34 13.29 16.69 -22.12
CA GLU A 34 13.10 15.33 -21.57
C GLU A 34 14.33 14.42 -21.73
N GLY A 35 15.29 14.79 -22.58
CA GLY A 35 16.55 14.05 -22.76
C GLY A 35 17.62 14.39 -21.71
N GLY A 36 17.30 15.25 -20.73
CA GLY A 36 18.20 15.65 -19.65
C GLY A 36 19.27 16.68 -20.06
N GLU A 37 19.17 17.26 -21.26
CA GLU A 37 20.15 18.23 -21.76
C GLU A 37 20.03 19.58 -21.06
N TYR A 38 18.84 19.92 -20.57
CA TYR A 38 18.58 21.08 -19.73
C TYR A 38 17.30 20.90 -18.92
N GLU A 39 17.21 21.67 -17.84
CA GLU A 39 16.01 21.76 -17.00
C GLU A 39 15.45 23.18 -17.05
N THR A 40 14.15 23.31 -16.75
CA THR A 40 13.45 24.60 -16.77
C THR A 40 12.93 24.96 -15.40
N LEU A 41 13.03 26.24 -15.04
CA LEU A 41 12.38 26.79 -13.85
C LEU A 41 11.10 27.53 -14.27
N THR A 42 9.94 26.93 -14.00
CA THR A 42 8.64 27.51 -14.33
C THR A 42 8.28 28.61 -13.33
N LEU A 43 8.56 29.86 -13.70
CA LEU A 43 8.22 31.05 -12.90
C LEU A 43 6.76 31.50 -13.08
N ASP A 44 6.20 31.23 -14.26
CA ASP A 44 4.81 31.53 -14.57
C ASP A 44 4.20 30.54 -15.55
N CYS A 45 2.95 30.14 -15.33
CA CYS A 45 2.16 29.36 -16.28
C CYS A 45 0.65 29.61 -16.11
N PRO A 46 -0.20 29.20 -17.07
CA PRO A 46 -1.65 29.34 -16.96
C PRO A 46 -2.29 28.65 -15.75
N LEU A 47 -1.63 27.65 -15.16
CA LEU A 47 -2.11 26.97 -13.94
C LEU A 47 -1.93 27.83 -12.68
N PHE A 48 -0.99 28.78 -12.69
CA PHE A 48 -0.80 29.71 -11.58
C PHE A 48 -1.85 30.81 -11.69
N ILE A 49 -2.95 30.68 -10.97
CA ILE A 49 -4.12 31.58 -11.12
C ILE A 49 -4.02 32.87 -10.31
N ASN A 50 -3.31 32.85 -9.17
CA ASN A 50 -3.31 33.96 -8.22
C ASN A 50 -2.14 34.92 -8.43
N ALA A 51 -0.94 34.38 -8.65
CA ALA A 51 0.28 35.16 -8.76
C ALA A 51 1.29 34.44 -9.66
N ARG A 52 2.29 35.19 -10.16
CA ARG A 52 3.50 34.65 -10.78
C ARG A 52 4.69 34.82 -9.85
N ILE A 53 5.69 33.96 -9.98
CA ILE A 53 6.94 34.08 -9.24
C ILE A 53 7.87 35.02 -10.03
N VAL A 54 8.44 36.01 -9.36
CA VAL A 54 9.45 36.90 -9.94
C VAL A 54 10.74 36.73 -9.17
N LEU A 55 11.82 36.39 -9.89
CA LEU A 55 13.15 36.30 -9.31
C LEU A 55 13.75 37.71 -9.15
N ASP A 56 13.92 38.16 -7.91
CA ASP A 56 14.56 39.44 -7.60
C ASP A 56 16.07 39.36 -7.73
N LYS A 57 16.62 38.21 -7.32
CA LYS A 57 18.05 37.95 -7.34
C LYS A 57 18.28 36.47 -7.57
N TYR A 58 19.23 36.16 -8.44
CA TYR A 58 19.73 34.81 -8.65
C TYR A 58 21.21 34.87 -8.98
N GLN A 59 21.88 33.73 -8.87
CA GLN A 59 23.25 33.56 -9.30
C GLN A 59 23.35 32.36 -10.24
N VAL A 60 24.30 32.41 -11.17
CA VAL A 60 24.66 31.26 -11.99
C VAL A 60 25.82 30.55 -11.31
N VAL A 61 25.61 29.30 -10.89
CA VAL A 61 26.64 28.46 -10.31
C VAL A 61 27.15 27.51 -11.39
N MET A 62 28.41 27.67 -11.79
CA MET A 62 29.04 26.73 -12.71
C MET A 62 29.43 25.47 -11.94
N HIS A 63 28.77 24.36 -12.23
CA HIS A 63 29.07 23.06 -11.63
C HIS A 63 30.24 22.38 -12.35
N SER A 64 30.33 22.54 -13.68
CA SER A 64 31.47 22.10 -14.48
C SER A 64 31.78 23.14 -15.55
N SER A 65 33.03 23.58 -15.61
CA SER A 65 33.53 24.49 -16.63
C SER A 65 34.30 23.76 -17.74
N ASP A 66 33.91 22.52 -18.04
CA ASP A 66 34.50 21.74 -19.13
C ASP A 66 34.35 22.49 -20.47
N SER A 67 35.43 22.50 -21.27
CA SER A 67 35.46 23.09 -22.60
C SER A 67 34.51 22.42 -23.62
N ILE A 68 34.10 21.18 -23.37
CA ILE A 68 33.28 20.36 -24.26
C ILE A 68 31.80 20.42 -23.86
N ALA A 69 31.51 20.22 -22.58
CA ALA A 69 30.15 20.14 -22.02
C ALA A 69 30.05 20.89 -20.67
N PRO A 70 30.00 22.23 -20.69
CA PRO A 70 29.86 23.01 -19.46
C PRO A 70 28.48 22.82 -18.83
N VAL A 71 28.42 22.71 -17.50
CA VAL A 71 27.19 22.55 -16.72
C VAL A 71 27.08 23.71 -15.74
N GLY A 72 25.93 24.40 -15.78
CA GLY A 72 25.62 25.51 -14.90
C GLY A 72 24.19 25.45 -14.41
N VAL A 73 23.97 25.91 -13.18
CA VAL A 73 22.67 25.90 -12.51
C VAL A 73 22.30 27.34 -12.16
N LEU A 74 21.05 27.72 -12.45
CA LEU A 74 20.50 28.98 -12.01
C LEU A 74 19.98 28.80 -10.58
N HIS A 75 20.58 29.51 -9.64
CA HIS A 75 20.25 29.43 -8.22
C HIS A 75 19.55 30.71 -7.74
N PRO A 76 18.21 30.68 -7.56
CA PRO A 76 17.47 31.79 -6.97
C PRO A 76 17.99 32.14 -5.57
N LEU A 77 18.20 33.42 -5.30
CA LEU A 77 18.63 33.95 -4.00
C LEU A 77 17.52 34.75 -3.30
N ALA A 78 16.67 35.43 -4.07
CA ALA A 78 15.50 36.14 -3.59
C ALA A 78 14.43 36.16 -4.69
N PHE A 79 13.17 36.08 -4.28
CA PHE A 79 12.02 36.14 -5.18
C PHE A 79 10.80 36.68 -4.42
N HIS A 80 9.85 37.20 -5.17
CA HIS A 80 8.54 37.63 -4.67
C HIS A 80 7.42 37.11 -5.57
N LEU A 81 6.19 37.28 -5.11
CA LEU A 81 4.98 36.95 -5.86
C LEU A 81 4.33 38.23 -6.39
N GLU A 82 4.07 38.30 -7.69
CA GLU A 82 3.27 39.36 -8.31
C GLU A 82 1.86 38.86 -8.60
N ASN A 83 0.83 39.54 -8.09
CA ASN A 83 -0.56 39.16 -8.29
C ASN A 83 -0.97 39.32 -9.77
N LYS A 84 -1.59 38.30 -10.34
CA LYS A 84 -2.04 38.30 -11.74
C LYS A 84 -3.30 39.13 -11.99
N ALA A 85 -4.13 39.34 -10.98
CA ALA A 85 -5.31 40.19 -11.09
C ALA A 85 -4.92 41.65 -11.37
N ASP A 86 -3.82 42.12 -10.78
CA ASP A 86 -3.32 43.49 -10.95
C ASP A 86 -2.75 43.72 -12.37
N ILE A 87 -2.16 42.68 -12.98
CA ILE A 87 -1.62 42.73 -14.35
C ILE A 87 -2.73 42.86 -15.40
N GLN A 88 -3.91 42.27 -15.18
CA GLN A 88 -5.07 42.45 -16.07
C GLN A 88 -5.62 43.88 -16.01
N SER A 89 -5.54 44.55 -14.86
CA SER A 89 -5.97 45.94 -14.72
C SER A 89 -5.05 46.94 -15.46
N LEU A 90 -3.74 46.64 -15.51
CA LEU A 90 -2.72 47.45 -16.19
C LEU A 90 -2.75 47.29 -17.73
N LYS A 91 -3.24 46.16 -18.25
CA LYS A 91 -3.36 45.91 -19.71
C LYS A 91 -4.56 46.60 -20.37
N THR A 92 -5.42 47.27 -19.60
CA THR A 92 -6.61 47.95 -20.14
C THR A 92 -6.32 49.24 -20.91
N VAL A 93 -5.06 49.69 -21.00
CA VAL A 93 -4.70 50.97 -21.65
C VAL A 93 -4.08 50.81 -23.04
N ASP A 94 -3.62 49.63 -23.46
CA ASP A 94 -3.03 49.45 -24.80
C ASP A 94 -3.55 48.19 -25.55
N LYS A 95 -4.49 48.45 -26.45
CA LYS A 95 -4.89 47.72 -27.68
C LYS A 95 -5.11 46.18 -27.63
N ILE A 96 -6.40 45.84 -27.67
CA ILE A 96 -7.10 45.04 -28.71
C ILE A 96 -6.19 44.20 -29.64
N HIS A 97 -5.99 42.92 -29.31
CA HIS A 97 -6.31 41.74 -30.13
C HIS A 97 -5.85 40.46 -29.39
N GLU A 98 -6.59 39.36 -29.63
CA GLU A 98 -6.47 38.01 -29.02
C GLU A 98 -7.10 37.88 -27.63
N GLY A 99 -8.10 37.04 -27.35
CA GLY A 99 -8.60 35.88 -28.07
C GLY A 99 -8.92 34.78 -27.07
N ARG A 100 -10.10 34.86 -26.42
CA ARG A 100 -10.84 33.73 -25.81
C ARG A 100 -10.09 32.90 -24.75
N MET A 101 -10.05 33.36 -23.49
CA MET A 101 -9.73 32.49 -22.36
C MET A 101 -10.86 31.46 -22.15
N GLN A 102 -10.66 30.24 -22.63
CA GLN A 102 -11.44 29.09 -22.18
C GLN A 102 -11.07 28.82 -20.71
N LYS A 103 -12.05 28.85 -19.80
CA LYS A 103 -11.95 28.14 -18.51
C LYS A 103 -11.75 26.66 -18.84
N ARG A 104 -10.52 26.15 -18.71
CA ARG A 104 -10.21 24.71 -18.77
C ARG A 104 -9.93 24.22 -17.35
N GLY A 105 -10.40 23.00 -17.05
CA GLY A 105 -10.27 22.35 -15.73
C GLY A 105 -8.81 22.08 -15.33
N PRO A 106 -8.55 21.69 -14.07
CA PRO A 106 -7.21 21.76 -13.47
C PRO A 106 -6.26 20.62 -13.85
N VAL A 107 -6.65 19.69 -14.72
CA VAL A 107 -5.82 18.56 -15.13
C VAL A 107 -6.01 18.35 -16.63
N PHE A 108 -4.93 18.40 -17.39
CA PHE A 108 -4.92 17.89 -18.74
C PHE A 108 -4.54 16.42 -18.67
N GLU A 109 -5.41 15.53 -19.13
CA GLU A 109 -5.00 14.20 -19.55
C GLU A 109 -4.00 14.37 -20.69
N VAL A 110 -2.75 14.01 -20.45
CA VAL A 110 -1.83 13.74 -21.55
C VAL A 110 -2.24 12.37 -22.06
N HIS A 111 -3.08 12.33 -23.09
CA HIS A 111 -3.27 11.12 -23.87
C HIS A 111 -1.96 10.86 -24.60
N ASP A 112 -1.16 9.95 -24.04
CA ASP A 112 0.01 9.45 -24.72
C ASP A 112 -0.47 8.76 -25.99
N SER A 113 -0.33 9.44 -27.12
CA SER A 113 -0.69 8.93 -28.44
C SER A 113 0.47 8.04 -28.87
N LEU A 114 0.72 6.96 -28.13
CA LEU A 114 1.72 5.99 -28.52
C LEU A 114 1.14 5.17 -29.67
N GLU A 115 1.27 5.69 -30.89
CA GLU A 115 1.30 4.83 -32.06
C GLU A 115 2.37 3.78 -31.80
N ARG A 116 1.90 2.53 -31.65
CA ARG A 116 2.70 1.36 -31.35
C ARG A 116 3.74 1.19 -32.47
N LEU A 117 4.93 1.79 -32.31
CA LEU A 117 6.10 1.38 -33.05
C LEU A 117 6.50 0.03 -32.47
N GLU A 118 6.12 -1.04 -33.15
CA GLU A 118 6.61 -2.39 -32.92
C GLU A 118 8.13 -2.40 -33.16
N ALA A 119 8.88 -1.98 -32.15
CA ALA A 119 10.29 -2.32 -32.05
C ALA A 119 10.33 -3.81 -31.70
N THR A 120 10.60 -4.65 -32.69
CA THR A 120 11.01 -6.05 -32.49
C THR A 120 12.28 -6.06 -31.64
N CYS A 121 12.11 -6.10 -30.32
CA CYS A 121 13.18 -6.47 -29.40
C CYS A 121 13.45 -7.96 -29.60
N LYS A 122 14.64 -8.27 -30.11
CA LYS A 122 15.14 -9.63 -30.11
C LYS A 122 15.22 -10.11 -28.66
N PRO A 123 14.88 -11.37 -28.36
CA PRO A 123 15.02 -11.91 -27.00
C PRO A 123 16.48 -11.75 -26.59
N LEU A 124 16.72 -11.12 -25.44
CA LEU A 124 18.00 -11.32 -24.76
C LEU A 124 17.92 -12.73 -24.17
N ASP A 125 18.47 -13.70 -24.90
CA ASP A 125 18.81 -15.00 -24.34
C ASP A 125 19.88 -14.79 -23.27
N SER A 126 19.44 -14.65 -22.03
CA SER A 126 20.21 -15.05 -20.86
C SER A 126 19.28 -15.80 -19.91
N ALA A 127 18.93 -17.01 -20.33
CA ALA A 127 18.58 -18.06 -19.38
C ALA A 127 19.83 -18.34 -18.55
N ASP A 128 20.03 -17.56 -17.48
CA ASP A 128 20.82 -18.03 -16.36
C ASP A 128 20.09 -19.24 -15.81
N GLN A 129 20.62 -20.41 -16.16
CA GLN A 129 20.16 -21.71 -15.70
C GLN A 129 20.02 -21.66 -14.18
N ILE A 130 18.85 -22.08 -13.71
CA ILE A 130 18.65 -22.46 -12.31
C ILE A 130 19.76 -23.47 -12.00
N ASP A 131 20.68 -23.08 -11.13
CA ASP A 131 21.53 -24.03 -10.41
C ASP A 131 20.56 -25.05 -9.81
N GLY A 132 20.72 -26.34 -10.13
CA GLY A 132 19.71 -27.41 -10.04
C GLY A 132 19.24 -27.80 -8.63
N VAL A 133 19.03 -26.81 -7.76
CA VAL A 133 18.51 -26.91 -6.41
C VAL A 133 17.01 -26.63 -6.46
N GLU A 134 16.21 -27.68 -6.23
CA GLU A 134 14.76 -27.58 -6.11
C GLU A 134 14.43 -26.91 -4.77
N HIS A 135 14.22 -25.59 -4.78
CA HIS A 135 13.82 -24.85 -3.58
C HIS A 135 12.37 -25.17 -3.20
N LYS A 136 12.11 -25.36 -1.89
CA LYS A 136 10.74 -25.51 -1.37
C LYS A 136 10.07 -24.15 -1.24
N PHE A 137 8.98 -23.99 -1.97
CA PHE A 137 8.13 -22.80 -1.93
C PHE A 137 6.84 -23.11 -1.18
N LYS A 138 6.33 -22.10 -0.47
CA LYS A 138 4.93 -22.09 -0.04
C LYS A 138 4.22 -20.98 -0.79
N ILE A 139 3.10 -21.35 -1.39
CA ILE A 139 2.25 -20.44 -2.15
C ILE A 139 0.86 -20.49 -1.52
N SER A 140 0.28 -19.33 -1.28
CA SER A 140 -1.14 -19.21 -0.97
C SER A 140 -1.85 -18.51 -2.12
N ARG A 141 -3.14 -18.83 -2.30
CA ARG A 141 -3.97 -18.22 -3.31
C ARG A 141 -5.41 -18.03 -2.87
N THR A 142 -5.85 -16.79 -2.78
CA THR A 142 -7.28 -16.45 -2.81
C THR A 142 -7.73 -16.36 -4.26
N ASN A 143 -9.00 -16.62 -4.56
CA ASN A 143 -9.51 -16.40 -5.92
C ASN A 143 -10.94 -15.89 -5.84
N ASN A 144 -11.08 -14.59 -6.07
CA ASN A 144 -12.33 -13.95 -6.39
C ASN A 144 -12.43 -13.82 -7.92
N LYS A 145 -13.66 -13.78 -8.45
CA LYS A 145 -13.96 -13.66 -9.89
C LYS A 145 -13.13 -12.57 -10.59
N SER A 146 -12.85 -11.45 -9.92
CA SER A 146 -12.12 -10.28 -10.44
C SER A 146 -10.63 -10.24 -10.10
N THR A 147 -10.20 -10.86 -9.01
CA THR A 147 -8.91 -10.59 -8.37
C THR A 147 -8.45 -11.78 -7.54
N PHE A 148 -7.13 -11.96 -7.40
CA PHE A 148 -6.54 -13.03 -6.60
C PHE A 148 -5.26 -12.54 -5.93
N SER A 149 -4.88 -13.11 -4.79
CA SER A 149 -3.58 -12.85 -4.15
C SER A 149 -2.64 -14.02 -4.31
N ILE A 150 -1.33 -13.76 -4.36
CA ILE A 150 -0.27 -14.77 -4.26
C ILE A 150 0.63 -14.39 -3.09
N GLY A 151 0.70 -15.21 -2.04
CA GLY A 151 1.79 -15.15 -1.05
C GLY A 151 2.92 -16.10 -1.47
N CYS A 152 4.17 -15.67 -1.38
CA CYS A 152 5.32 -16.50 -1.74
C CYS A 152 6.52 -16.24 -0.83
N TRP A 153 7.01 -17.31 -0.20
CA TRP A 153 8.26 -17.34 0.55
C TRP A 153 9.01 -18.64 0.32
N LEU A 154 10.31 -18.62 0.62
CA LEU A 154 11.16 -19.81 0.60
C LEU A 154 11.24 -20.41 2.00
N GLN A 155 11.27 -21.73 2.06
CA GLN A 155 11.47 -22.46 3.31
C GLN A 155 12.96 -22.54 3.69
N ASP A 156 13.85 -22.58 2.70
CA ASP A 156 15.29 -22.69 2.90
C ASP A 156 15.97 -21.40 2.43
N SER A 157 16.54 -20.62 3.37
CA SER A 157 17.27 -19.39 3.01
C SER A 157 18.56 -19.70 2.28
N CYS A 158 18.84 -18.94 1.23
CA CYS A 158 19.99 -19.10 0.34
C CYS A 158 20.86 -17.85 0.39
N ASN A 159 22.03 -17.93 1.05
CA ASN A 159 23.17 -16.99 0.97
C ASN A 159 22.93 -15.47 1.15
N GLY A 160 21.72 -14.97 1.41
CA GLY A 160 21.49 -13.53 1.55
C GLY A 160 20.06 -13.09 1.25
N LEU A 161 19.77 -11.82 1.52
CA LEU A 161 18.45 -11.23 1.24
C LEU A 161 18.23 -11.09 -0.27
N ARG A 162 19.23 -10.59 -1.00
CA ARG A 162 19.18 -10.43 -2.46
C ARG A 162 18.83 -11.73 -3.17
N GLU A 163 19.50 -12.82 -2.83
CA GLU A 163 19.28 -14.13 -3.46
C GLU A 163 17.87 -14.65 -3.13
N ASP A 164 17.47 -14.66 -1.85
CA ASP A 164 16.13 -15.05 -1.42
C ASP A 164 15.05 -14.23 -2.14
N LEU A 165 15.19 -12.90 -2.17
CA LEU A 165 14.25 -11.99 -2.83
C LEU A 165 14.20 -12.20 -4.35
N THR A 166 15.36 -12.44 -4.99
CA THR A 166 15.44 -12.72 -6.43
C THR A 166 14.66 -13.99 -6.77
N ILE A 167 14.81 -15.04 -5.96
CA ILE A 167 14.13 -16.31 -6.16
C ILE A 167 12.61 -16.15 -5.93
N VAL A 168 12.20 -15.45 -4.86
CA VAL A 168 10.78 -15.14 -4.59
C VAL A 168 10.15 -14.36 -5.75
N LEU A 169 10.82 -13.30 -6.23
CA LEU A 169 10.33 -12.49 -7.35
C LEU A 169 10.19 -13.29 -8.64
N ARG A 170 11.19 -14.11 -9.00
CA ARG A 170 11.10 -15.02 -10.17
C ARG A 170 9.96 -16.01 -10.03
N LYS A 171 9.73 -16.54 -8.81
CA LYS A 171 8.64 -17.48 -8.58
C LYS A 171 7.29 -16.81 -8.77
N ILE A 172 7.09 -15.60 -8.23
CA ILE A 172 5.86 -14.83 -8.43
C ILE A 172 5.67 -14.53 -9.92
N GLU A 173 6.69 -14.05 -10.62
CA GLU A 173 6.64 -13.78 -12.06
C GLU A 173 6.22 -15.02 -12.86
N SER A 174 6.85 -16.17 -12.58
CA SER A 174 6.49 -17.45 -13.21
C SER A 174 5.05 -17.89 -12.90
N GLN A 175 4.53 -17.63 -11.69
CA GLN A 175 3.13 -17.89 -11.37
C GLN A 175 2.20 -16.97 -12.16
N LEU A 176 2.49 -15.67 -12.22
CA LEU A 176 1.71 -14.71 -13.01
C LEU A 176 1.64 -15.15 -14.48
N GLU A 177 2.78 -15.48 -15.09
CA GLU A 177 2.87 -15.95 -16.47
C GLU A 177 2.07 -17.25 -16.68
N GLY A 178 2.16 -18.19 -15.74
CA GLY A 178 1.39 -19.44 -15.77
C GLY A 178 -0.13 -19.23 -15.77
N PHE A 179 -0.62 -18.10 -15.25
CA PHE A 179 -2.02 -17.70 -15.28
C PHE A 179 -2.37 -16.74 -16.43
N GLY A 180 -1.40 -16.39 -17.27
CA GLY A 180 -1.60 -15.43 -18.36
C GLY A 180 -1.62 -13.96 -17.93
N PHE A 181 -1.01 -13.64 -16.78
CA PHE A 181 -0.88 -12.28 -16.25
C PHE A 181 0.59 -11.83 -16.21
N GLY A 182 0.81 -10.53 -16.12
CA GLY A 182 2.13 -9.93 -15.91
C GLY A 182 2.15 -8.99 -14.71
N TRP A 183 3.29 -8.34 -14.47
CA TRP A 183 3.41 -7.36 -13.39
C TRP A 183 2.46 -6.17 -13.55
N GLU A 184 2.02 -5.85 -14.78
CA GLU A 184 1.04 -4.81 -15.02
C GLU A 184 -0.33 -5.10 -14.37
N ASN A 185 -0.64 -6.38 -14.09
CA ASN A 185 -1.87 -6.80 -13.41
C ASN A 185 -1.77 -6.68 -11.89
N VAL A 186 -0.58 -6.48 -11.33
CA VAL A 186 -0.39 -6.35 -9.89
C VAL A 186 -0.91 -4.98 -9.43
N LEU A 187 -1.75 -5.01 -8.40
CA LEU A 187 -2.38 -3.85 -7.78
C LEU A 187 -1.61 -3.39 -6.54
N TYR A 188 -1.18 -4.35 -5.72
CA TYR A 188 -0.56 -4.07 -4.43
C TYR A 188 0.47 -5.13 -4.05
N ILE A 189 1.52 -4.72 -3.35
CA ILE A 189 2.59 -5.59 -2.85
C ILE A 189 2.84 -5.37 -1.34
N HIS A 190 2.80 -6.44 -0.55
CA HIS A 190 3.50 -6.49 0.74
C HIS A 190 4.86 -7.12 0.53
N LEU A 191 5.92 -6.41 0.91
CA LEU A 191 7.28 -6.93 0.93
C LEU A 191 7.78 -6.97 2.38
N TYR A 192 7.99 -8.17 2.89
CA TYR A 192 8.58 -8.40 4.20
C TYR A 192 10.04 -8.80 4.03
N ILE A 193 10.92 -8.17 4.80
CA ILE A 193 12.35 -8.47 4.86
C ILE A 193 12.76 -8.76 6.30
N ASP A 194 13.85 -9.51 6.50
CA ASP A 194 14.36 -9.87 7.83
C ASP A 194 15.23 -8.78 8.49
N ASP A 195 15.80 -7.88 7.68
CA ASP A 195 16.71 -6.83 8.15
C ASP A 195 16.58 -5.54 7.32
N MET A 196 16.07 -4.47 7.93
CA MET A 196 15.88 -3.16 7.32
C MET A 196 17.21 -2.43 7.03
N ASN A 197 18.35 -2.88 7.56
CA ASN A 197 19.66 -2.39 7.09
C ASN A 197 19.89 -2.72 5.61
N LYS A 198 19.27 -3.79 5.10
CA LYS A 198 19.40 -4.25 3.71
C LYS A 198 18.30 -3.72 2.81
N PHE A 199 17.57 -2.68 3.24
CA PHE A 199 16.50 -2.08 2.44
C PHE A 199 16.98 -1.56 1.07
N SER A 200 18.21 -1.03 0.97
CA SER A 200 18.79 -0.62 -0.32
C SER A 200 18.96 -1.81 -1.26
N GLU A 201 19.57 -2.90 -0.77
CA GLU A 201 19.77 -4.16 -1.50
C GLU A 201 18.43 -4.77 -1.96
N ALA A 202 17.41 -4.74 -1.09
CA ALA A 202 16.07 -5.19 -1.42
C ALA A 202 15.44 -4.36 -2.56
N ASN A 203 15.56 -3.03 -2.49
CA ASN A 203 15.04 -2.16 -3.55
C ASN A 203 15.79 -2.35 -4.87
N GLU A 204 17.13 -2.41 -4.84
CA GLU A 204 17.96 -2.67 -6.03
C GLU A 204 17.62 -4.01 -6.70
N THR A 205 17.20 -5.01 -5.93
CA THR A 205 16.73 -6.29 -6.46
C THR A 205 15.32 -6.15 -7.03
N TYR A 206 14.41 -5.52 -6.28
CA TYR A 206 13.02 -5.32 -6.65
C TYR A 206 12.86 -4.53 -7.96
N VAL A 207 13.66 -3.47 -8.17
CA VAL A 207 13.57 -2.62 -9.37
C VAL A 207 13.92 -3.35 -10.67
N LYS A 208 14.61 -4.50 -10.60
CA LYS A 208 14.95 -5.32 -11.77
C LYS A 208 13.76 -6.10 -12.31
N PHE A 209 12.76 -6.36 -11.46
CA PHE A 209 11.56 -7.12 -11.81
C PHE A 209 10.38 -6.22 -12.13
N ILE A 210 10.20 -5.15 -11.37
CA ILE A 210 9.06 -4.25 -11.51
C ILE A 210 9.56 -2.94 -12.11
N THR A 211 9.50 -2.88 -13.44
CA THR A 211 9.97 -1.76 -14.26
C THR A 211 8.79 -1.03 -14.90
N HIS A 212 9.05 0.18 -15.40
CA HIS A 212 8.08 0.92 -16.21
C HIS A 212 7.65 0.13 -17.46
N GLU A 213 8.58 -0.60 -18.09
CA GLU A 213 8.30 -1.44 -19.27
C GLU A 213 7.34 -2.59 -18.95
N LYS A 214 7.53 -3.25 -17.79
CA LYS A 214 6.65 -4.33 -17.33
C LYS A 214 5.35 -3.82 -16.70
N CYS A 215 5.26 -2.53 -16.37
CA CYS A 215 4.10 -1.88 -15.74
C CYS A 215 3.72 -0.58 -16.46
N PRO A 216 3.34 -0.61 -17.76
CA PRO A 216 3.09 0.60 -18.55
C PRO A 216 1.91 1.43 -18.04
N PHE A 217 1.00 0.82 -17.26
CA PHE A 217 -0.17 1.49 -16.66
C PHE A 217 0.08 1.92 -15.20
N GLY A 218 1.35 1.99 -14.79
CA GLY A 218 1.75 2.32 -13.44
C GLY A 218 2.13 1.10 -12.59
N VAL A 219 3.20 1.27 -11.83
CA VAL A 219 3.72 0.31 -10.85
C VAL A 219 2.75 0.15 -9.67
N PRO A 220 2.68 -1.03 -9.03
CA PRO A 220 1.77 -1.27 -7.92
C PRO A 220 2.14 -0.45 -6.68
N SER A 221 1.13 -0.18 -5.85
CA SER A 221 1.35 0.36 -4.50
C SER A 221 1.98 -0.69 -3.58
N ARG A 222 2.75 -0.25 -2.57
CA ARG A 222 3.58 -1.17 -1.78
C ARG A 222 3.76 -0.74 -0.31
N SER A 223 3.81 -1.70 0.61
CA SER A 223 4.43 -1.54 1.94
C SER A 223 5.65 -2.43 2.05
N THR A 224 6.70 -1.94 2.71
CA THR A 224 7.90 -2.73 3.00
C THR A 224 8.29 -2.58 4.47
N VAL A 225 8.25 -3.67 5.22
CA VAL A 225 8.43 -3.66 6.67
C VAL A 225 9.33 -4.81 7.12
N GLU A 226 10.09 -4.61 8.21
CA GLU A 226 10.94 -5.65 8.77
C GLU A 226 10.13 -6.57 9.69
N MET A 227 10.10 -7.87 9.36
CA MET A 227 9.36 -8.88 10.12
C MET A 227 10.32 -9.91 10.69
N PRO A 228 9.98 -10.59 11.81
CA PRO A 228 10.79 -11.65 12.40
C PRO A 228 10.69 -12.96 11.58
N LEU A 229 11.06 -12.90 10.30
CA LEU A 229 10.88 -13.96 9.32
C LEU A 229 11.68 -15.22 9.71
N VAL A 230 12.98 -15.06 9.96
CA VAL A 230 13.90 -16.17 10.25
C VAL A 230 13.57 -16.85 11.59
N GLU A 231 12.95 -16.14 12.54
CA GLU A 231 12.53 -16.69 13.83
C GLU A 231 11.37 -17.72 13.69
N MET A 232 10.64 -17.67 12.57
CA MET A 232 9.54 -18.57 12.25
C MET A 232 9.83 -19.45 11.02
N ASP A 233 11.11 -19.74 10.76
CA ASP A 233 11.56 -20.60 9.65
C ASP A 233 11.17 -20.09 8.24
N PHE A 234 10.99 -18.77 8.07
CA PHE A 234 10.91 -18.16 6.74
C PHE A 234 12.31 -17.81 6.22
N SER A 235 12.44 -17.75 4.89
CA SER A 235 13.55 -17.06 4.25
C SER A 235 13.61 -15.57 4.58
N ARG A 236 14.71 -14.91 4.19
CA ARG A 236 14.96 -13.50 4.49
C ARG A 236 14.02 -12.54 3.77
N ALA A 237 13.32 -13.02 2.75
CA ALA A 237 12.27 -12.30 2.04
C ALA A 237 10.96 -13.10 2.02
N TYR A 238 9.85 -12.40 2.22
CA TYR A 238 8.49 -12.90 2.01
C TYR A 238 7.69 -11.82 1.26
N MET A 239 7.05 -12.18 0.15
CA MET A 239 6.25 -11.25 -0.65
C MET A 239 4.81 -11.74 -0.82
N GLU A 240 3.87 -10.81 -0.72
CA GLU A 240 2.48 -11.01 -1.13
C GLU A 240 2.10 -10.01 -2.21
N VAL A 241 1.45 -10.49 -3.27
CA VAL A 241 0.94 -9.64 -4.36
C VAL A 241 -0.57 -9.81 -4.49
N LEU A 242 -1.29 -8.70 -4.68
CA LEU A 242 -2.69 -8.71 -5.09
C LEU A 242 -2.78 -8.39 -6.58
N VAL A 243 -3.48 -9.23 -7.33
CA VAL A 243 -3.50 -9.24 -8.80
C VAL A 243 -4.94 -9.09 -9.29
N SER A 244 -5.14 -8.27 -10.32
CA SER A 244 -6.41 -8.17 -11.05
C SER A 244 -6.42 -9.09 -12.27
N ASN A 245 -7.59 -9.65 -12.57
CA ASN A 245 -7.83 -10.40 -13.80
C ASN A 245 -7.93 -9.50 -15.04
N ASN A 246 -8.00 -8.18 -14.84
CA ASN A 246 -8.09 -7.18 -15.89
C ASN A 246 -7.01 -6.11 -15.70
N LYS A 247 -6.98 -5.13 -16.60
CA LYS A 247 -5.98 -4.05 -16.60
C LYS A 247 -6.57 -2.70 -16.19
N ASP A 248 -7.82 -2.66 -15.74
CA ASP A 248 -8.49 -1.43 -15.35
C ASP A 248 -8.05 -1.02 -13.94
N LYS A 249 -7.06 -0.13 -13.85
CA LYS A 249 -6.59 0.42 -12.59
C LYS A 249 -6.19 1.88 -12.77
N LYS A 250 -6.40 2.69 -11.75
CA LYS A 250 -5.86 4.05 -11.70
C LYS A 250 -4.74 4.11 -10.68
N VAL A 251 -3.56 4.55 -11.10
CA VAL A 251 -2.36 4.58 -10.27
C VAL A 251 -1.96 6.03 -10.02
N LEU A 252 -1.76 6.40 -8.75
CA LEU A 252 -1.15 7.68 -8.38
C LEU A 252 0.32 7.47 -8.08
N HIS A 253 1.18 8.03 -8.92
CA HIS A 253 2.62 7.97 -8.79
C HIS A 253 3.20 9.39 -8.74
N VAL A 254 3.44 9.91 -7.53
CA VAL A 254 4.08 11.22 -7.32
C VAL A 254 5.58 11.05 -7.52
N GLN A 255 6.11 11.55 -8.62
CA GLN A 255 7.53 11.42 -8.97
C GLN A 255 8.35 12.68 -8.62
N SER A 256 7.70 13.85 -8.54
CA SER A 256 8.34 15.11 -8.22
C SER A 256 8.30 15.42 -6.72
N ILE A 257 9.35 16.03 -6.19
CA ILE A 257 9.31 16.67 -4.87
C ILE A 257 8.28 17.80 -4.90
N SER A 258 7.39 17.83 -3.90
CA SER A 258 6.26 18.76 -3.87
C SER A 258 5.91 19.14 -2.42
N CYS A 259 5.05 20.12 -2.23
CA CYS A 259 4.55 20.49 -0.90
C CYS A 259 3.30 19.71 -0.45
N TRP A 260 2.73 18.89 -1.32
CA TRP A 260 1.43 18.27 -1.07
C TRP A 260 1.53 16.79 -0.69
N ALA A 261 2.46 16.02 -1.28
CA ALA A 261 2.69 14.62 -0.92
C ALA A 261 4.15 14.17 -1.15
N PRO A 262 4.65 13.20 -0.37
CA PRO A 262 6.00 12.67 -0.54
C PRO A 262 6.20 12.03 -1.91
N SER A 263 7.34 12.28 -2.53
CA SER A 263 7.72 11.64 -3.80
C SER A 263 8.05 10.16 -3.60
N CYS A 264 7.64 9.32 -4.56
CA CYS A 264 8.06 7.93 -4.67
C CYS A 264 9.45 7.89 -5.32
N ILE A 265 10.45 7.49 -4.54
CA ILE A 265 11.83 7.33 -5.03
C ILE A 265 12.03 5.95 -5.68
N GLY A 266 11.25 4.93 -5.26
CA GLY A 266 11.32 3.57 -5.79
C GLY A 266 10.20 3.25 -6.77
N PRO A 267 10.25 2.10 -7.48
CA PRO A 267 9.24 1.68 -8.46
C PRO A 267 8.00 1.10 -7.77
N TYR A 268 7.36 1.93 -6.98
CA TYR A 268 6.05 1.71 -6.39
C TYR A 268 5.26 3.01 -6.51
N SER A 269 3.94 2.91 -6.43
CA SER A 269 3.04 4.05 -6.44
C SER A 269 2.50 4.34 -5.05
N GLN A 270 2.04 5.57 -4.80
CA GLN A 270 1.42 5.93 -3.52
C GLN A 270 0.08 5.24 -3.35
N ALA A 271 -0.66 5.02 -4.44
CA ALA A 271 -1.93 4.30 -4.39
C ALA A 271 -2.33 3.70 -5.74
N THR A 272 -3.06 2.59 -5.67
CA THR A 272 -3.72 1.94 -6.80
C THR A 272 -5.21 1.79 -6.52
N LEU A 273 -6.06 2.38 -7.37
CA LEU A 273 -7.52 2.23 -7.34
C LEU A 273 -7.92 1.14 -8.34
N HIS A 274 -8.70 0.17 -7.87
CA HIS A 274 -9.30 -0.87 -8.70
C HIS A 274 -10.68 -1.25 -8.16
N GLU A 275 -11.70 -1.19 -9.01
CA GLU A 275 -13.08 -1.58 -8.71
C GLU A 275 -13.59 -1.07 -7.34
N GLY A 276 -13.42 0.25 -7.12
CA GLY A 276 -13.85 0.94 -5.91
C GLY A 276 -12.95 0.78 -4.68
N ILE A 277 -11.92 -0.07 -4.71
CA ILE A 277 -10.94 -0.19 -3.61
C ILE A 277 -9.68 0.61 -3.95
N LEU A 278 -9.36 1.59 -3.11
CA LEU A 278 -8.09 2.32 -3.15
C LEU A 278 -7.10 1.68 -2.17
N LEU A 279 -6.10 1.01 -2.73
CA LEU A 279 -5.00 0.38 -2.00
C LEU A 279 -3.86 1.40 -1.90
N MET A 280 -3.62 1.94 -0.71
CA MET A 280 -2.52 2.89 -0.49
C MET A 280 -1.26 2.18 -0.02
N ALA A 281 -0.11 2.62 -0.54
CA ALA A 281 1.20 2.26 -0.05
C ALA A 281 1.39 2.68 1.41
N GLY A 282 2.40 2.10 2.07
CA GLY A 282 2.85 2.52 3.38
C GLY A 282 3.21 4.00 3.43
N GLN A 283 2.48 4.77 4.22
CA GLN A 283 2.71 6.19 4.42
C GLN A 283 3.57 6.39 5.67
N LEU A 284 4.79 6.89 5.46
CA LEU A 284 5.67 7.34 6.52
C LEU A 284 5.38 8.81 6.87
N GLY A 285 5.82 9.23 8.06
CA GLY A 285 5.77 10.61 8.54
C GLY A 285 6.79 11.54 7.87
N LEU A 286 6.88 11.49 6.54
CA LEU A 286 7.79 12.32 5.76
C LEU A 286 7.21 13.72 5.53
N ASP A 287 8.04 14.73 5.70
CA ASP A 287 7.77 16.07 5.22
C ASP A 287 7.95 16.12 3.69
N PRO A 288 6.89 16.37 2.90
CA PRO A 288 6.93 16.24 1.44
C PRO A 288 8.04 17.04 0.71
N PRO A 289 8.31 18.31 1.05
CA PRO A 289 9.36 19.09 0.40
C PRO A 289 10.77 18.58 0.69
N THR A 290 11.02 18.05 1.89
CA THR A 290 12.38 17.66 2.32
C THR A 290 12.63 16.17 2.25
N MET A 291 11.59 15.34 2.16
CA MET A 291 11.66 13.88 2.18
C MET A 291 12.35 13.30 3.44
N ASN A 292 12.39 14.09 4.51
CA ASN A 292 12.89 13.70 5.83
C ASN A 292 11.74 13.33 6.75
N LEU A 293 11.98 12.44 7.71
CA LEU A 293 11.02 12.15 8.77
C LEU A 293 10.83 13.41 9.63
N CYS A 294 9.58 13.69 10.00
CA CYS A 294 9.28 14.81 10.88
C CYS A 294 9.92 14.61 12.26
N SER A 295 10.69 15.60 12.71
CA SER A 295 11.24 15.61 14.06
C SER A 295 10.13 15.77 15.10
N GLY A 296 10.21 15.04 16.21
CA GLY A 296 9.23 15.15 17.30
C GLY A 296 8.74 13.80 17.86
N GLY A 297 9.26 12.69 17.32
CA GLY A 297 8.98 11.34 17.83
C GLY A 297 7.75 10.68 17.20
N PRO A 298 7.37 9.49 17.71
CA PRO A 298 6.40 8.61 17.06
C PRO A 298 5.05 9.26 16.77
N GLY A 299 4.52 10.04 17.72
CA GLY A 299 3.23 10.70 17.55
C GLY A 299 3.23 11.81 16.49
N VAL A 300 4.37 12.47 16.23
CA VAL A 300 4.48 13.51 15.17
C VAL A 300 4.63 12.86 13.81
N GLU A 301 5.43 11.79 13.71
CA GLU A 301 5.52 10.99 12.49
C GLU A 301 4.16 10.39 12.11
N HIS A 302 3.40 9.88 13.08
CA HIS A 302 2.06 9.35 12.84
C HIS A 302 1.10 10.42 12.27
N GLU A 303 1.07 11.61 12.89
CA GLU A 303 0.24 12.72 12.41
C GLU A 303 0.61 13.11 10.98
N GLN A 304 1.91 13.19 10.67
CA GLN A 304 2.35 13.50 9.31
C GLN A 304 1.99 12.37 8.33
N ALA A 305 2.11 11.11 8.72
CA ALA A 305 1.70 9.97 7.90
C ALA A 305 0.20 10.02 7.56
N LEU A 306 -0.66 10.41 8.51
CA LEU A 306 -2.09 10.63 8.26
C LEU A 306 -2.33 11.82 7.33
N LYS A 307 -1.61 12.93 7.47
CA LYS A 307 -1.69 14.08 6.54
C LYS A 307 -1.28 13.69 5.12
N ASN A 308 -0.20 12.92 4.99
CA ASN A 308 0.25 12.38 3.71
C ASN A 308 -0.82 11.46 3.11
N SER A 309 -1.38 10.54 3.90
CA SER A 309 -2.48 9.66 3.50
C SER A 309 -3.70 10.44 3.00
N GLU A 310 -4.09 11.51 3.71
CA GLU A 310 -5.21 12.38 3.32
C GLU A 310 -4.94 13.14 2.02
N ALA A 311 -3.71 13.61 1.79
CA ALA A 311 -3.35 14.28 0.54
C ALA A 311 -3.45 13.33 -0.67
N ILE A 312 -3.02 12.07 -0.51
CA ILE A 312 -3.21 11.02 -1.51
C ILE A 312 -4.71 10.74 -1.71
N ALA A 313 -5.49 10.60 -0.63
CA ALA A 313 -6.94 10.33 -0.71
C ALA A 313 -7.70 11.42 -1.48
N LYS A 314 -7.36 12.70 -1.25
CA LYS A 314 -7.98 13.83 -1.94
C LYS A 314 -7.76 13.81 -3.45
N SER A 315 -6.66 13.22 -3.93
CA SER A 315 -6.41 13.03 -5.37
C SER A 315 -7.41 12.07 -6.04
N PHE A 316 -8.09 11.24 -5.24
CA PHE A 316 -9.16 10.34 -5.68
C PHE A 316 -10.56 10.84 -5.26
N ASN A 317 -10.70 12.12 -4.88
CA ASN A 317 -11.94 12.74 -4.40
C ASN A 317 -12.56 12.02 -3.17
N CYS A 318 -11.71 11.45 -2.32
CA CYS A 318 -12.12 10.81 -1.07
C CYS A 318 -11.32 11.36 0.12
N SER A 319 -11.68 10.96 1.34
CA SER A 319 -10.95 11.30 2.57
C SER A 319 -10.71 10.04 3.39
N ILE A 320 -9.55 9.93 4.04
CA ILE A 320 -9.25 8.82 4.96
C ILE A 320 -10.22 8.80 6.14
N SER A 321 -10.84 9.94 6.45
CA SER A 321 -11.74 10.08 7.58
C SER A 321 -13.13 9.51 7.29
N THR A 322 -13.58 9.52 6.03
CA THR A 322 -14.95 9.11 5.65
C THR A 322 -14.98 7.86 4.77
N SER A 323 -13.91 7.57 4.04
CA SER A 323 -13.84 6.49 3.05
C SER A 323 -12.99 5.29 3.49
N ALA A 324 -12.32 5.35 4.64
CA ALA A 324 -11.51 4.23 5.10
C ALA A 324 -12.35 3.00 5.48
N ILE A 325 -11.96 1.85 4.94
CA ILE A 325 -12.46 0.53 5.34
C ILE A 325 -11.59 0.00 6.48
N ALA A 326 -10.26 0.09 6.32
CA ALA A 326 -9.30 -0.42 7.28
C ALA A 326 -8.03 0.44 7.33
N PHE A 327 -7.40 0.49 8.49
CA PHE A 327 -6.03 0.97 8.67
C PHE A 327 -5.17 -0.18 9.19
N VAL A 328 -4.00 -0.39 8.59
CA VAL A 328 -2.93 -1.18 9.19
C VAL A 328 -1.84 -0.20 9.64
N ILE A 329 -1.55 -0.19 10.93
CA ILE A 329 -0.57 0.69 11.55
C ILE A 329 0.61 -0.17 12.00
N TYR A 330 1.73 -0.04 11.31
CA TYR A 330 2.96 -0.70 11.71
C TYR A 330 3.70 0.18 12.71
N CYS A 331 3.98 -0.36 13.89
CA CYS A 331 4.71 0.29 14.96
C CYS A 331 6.06 -0.40 15.13
N SER A 332 7.16 0.35 15.10
CA SER A 332 8.50 -0.19 15.35
C SER A 332 8.62 -0.69 16.79
N LYS A 333 9.28 -1.83 17.04
CA LYS A 333 9.57 -2.33 18.40
C LYS A 333 10.39 -1.35 19.25
N ASN A 334 11.02 -0.37 18.62
CA ASN A 334 11.85 0.64 19.25
C ASN A 334 11.04 1.73 19.98
N ILE A 335 9.71 1.73 19.88
CA ILE A 335 8.84 2.69 20.59
C ILE A 335 8.20 2.07 21.83
N SER A 336 7.95 2.89 22.85
CA SER A 336 7.36 2.42 24.10
C SER A 336 5.85 2.12 23.97
N SER A 337 5.28 1.42 24.94
CA SER A 337 3.81 1.26 25.03
C SER A 337 3.07 2.59 25.21
N LEU A 338 3.70 3.58 25.84
CA LEU A 338 3.15 4.93 25.99
C LEU A 338 3.09 5.67 24.64
N ASP A 339 4.13 5.52 23.81
CA ASP A 339 4.14 6.08 22.45
C ASP A 339 3.05 5.45 21.58
N ARG A 340 2.88 4.12 21.69
CA ARG A 340 1.79 3.41 20.99
C ARG A 340 0.41 3.92 21.40
N LEU A 341 0.19 4.15 22.70
CA LEU A 341 -1.06 4.71 23.20
C LEU A 341 -1.27 6.17 22.72
N ASP A 342 -0.20 6.97 22.60
CA ASP A 342 -0.28 8.31 22.01
C ASP A 342 -0.67 8.25 20.53
N ILE A 343 -0.08 7.34 19.76
CA ILE A 343 -0.42 7.09 18.35
C ILE A 343 -1.92 6.80 18.19
N GLU A 344 -2.46 5.84 18.96
CA GLU A 344 -3.87 5.46 18.92
C GLU A 344 -4.81 6.64 19.24
N LYS A 345 -4.51 7.39 20.31
CA LYS A 345 -5.29 8.58 20.69
C LYS A 345 -5.22 9.68 19.63
N LYS A 346 -4.05 9.91 19.05
CA LYS A 346 -3.85 10.89 17.97
C LYS A 346 -4.62 10.50 16.73
N GLN A 347 -4.59 9.22 16.33
CA GLN A 347 -5.37 8.72 15.21
C GLN A 347 -6.86 9.04 15.38
N GLU A 348 -7.45 8.68 16.52
CA GLU A 348 -8.85 8.99 16.80
C GLU A 348 -9.14 10.49 16.75
N THR A 349 -8.27 11.29 17.35
CA THR A 349 -8.45 12.76 17.43
C THR A 349 -8.40 13.39 16.05
N ILE A 350 -7.40 13.04 15.23
CA ILE A 350 -7.19 13.57 13.89
C ILE A 350 -8.34 13.15 12.96
N LEU A 351 -8.72 11.87 12.97
CA LEU A 351 -9.82 11.39 12.13
C LEU A 351 -11.16 12.04 12.52
N ARG A 352 -11.42 12.27 13.81
CA ARG A 352 -12.60 13.03 14.27
C ARG A 352 -12.57 14.49 13.80
N GLN A 353 -11.41 15.16 13.90
CA GLN A 353 -11.26 16.54 13.43
C GLN A 353 -11.47 16.66 11.91
N MET A 354 -10.94 15.71 11.13
CA MET A 354 -11.16 15.64 9.69
C MET A 354 -12.64 15.44 9.36
N LYS A 355 -13.33 14.48 10.04
CA LYS A 355 -14.78 14.26 9.87
C LYS A 355 -15.60 15.53 10.13
N ILE A 356 -15.29 16.27 11.20
CA ILE A 356 -15.99 17.53 11.51
C ILE A 356 -15.76 18.58 10.43
N SER A 357 -14.53 18.69 9.92
CA SER A 357 -14.19 19.65 8.86
C SER A 357 -14.92 19.35 7.56
N ASP A 358 -14.97 18.08 7.14
CA ASP A 358 -15.71 17.67 5.94
C ASP A 358 -17.22 17.93 6.03
N LEU A 359 -17.82 17.74 7.21
CA LEU A 359 -19.24 18.05 7.45
C LEU A 359 -19.53 19.55 7.33
N GLN A 360 -18.62 20.41 7.77
CA GLN A 360 -18.74 21.86 7.66
C GLN A 360 -18.62 22.34 6.21
N GLU A 361 -17.86 21.65 5.37
CA GLU A 361 -17.77 21.91 3.92
C GLU A 361 -19.02 21.47 3.13
N GLY A 362 -20.05 20.95 3.79
CA GLY A 362 -21.31 20.55 3.15
C GLY A 362 -21.26 19.24 2.37
N LYS A 363 -20.17 18.47 2.50
CA LYS A 363 -20.01 17.13 1.92
C LYS A 363 -20.90 16.14 2.67
N LYS A 364 -21.95 15.62 2.01
CA LYS A 364 -22.84 14.59 2.56
C LYS A 364 -22.37 13.19 2.16
N TYR A 365 -21.25 12.72 2.71
CA TYR A 365 -20.84 11.32 2.57
C TYR A 365 -21.36 10.50 3.74
N LYS A 366 -21.77 9.25 3.49
CA LYS A 366 -21.99 8.27 4.56
C LYS A 366 -20.61 7.85 5.08
N ALA A 367 -20.18 8.43 6.19
CA ALA A 367 -18.88 8.12 6.77
C ALA A 367 -18.82 6.64 7.19
N LEU A 368 -17.79 5.94 6.72
CA LEU A 368 -17.48 4.60 7.17
C LEU A 368 -16.88 4.63 8.58
N GLU A 369 -17.07 3.51 9.29
CA GLU A 369 -16.37 3.23 10.54
C GLU A 369 -15.22 2.26 10.21
N PRO A 370 -13.97 2.78 10.08
CA PRO A 370 -12.84 1.94 9.72
C PRO A 370 -12.45 1.06 10.88
N ILE A 371 -12.03 -0.17 10.57
CA ILE A 371 -11.35 -1.04 11.53
C ILE A 371 -9.85 -0.72 11.53
N THR A 372 -9.17 -0.89 12.66
CA THR A 372 -7.73 -0.61 12.76
C THR A 372 -7.00 -1.83 13.29
N LEU A 373 -5.99 -2.25 12.54
CA LEU A 373 -5.03 -3.27 12.94
C LEU A 373 -3.73 -2.59 13.30
N TYR A 374 -3.22 -2.84 14.50
CA TYR A 374 -1.88 -2.45 14.89
C TYR A 374 -0.96 -3.66 14.86
N VAL A 375 0.22 -3.50 14.28
CA VAL A 375 1.22 -4.57 14.15
C VAL A 375 2.56 -4.06 14.69
N LEU A 376 3.13 -4.80 15.63
CA LEU A 376 4.48 -4.55 16.15
C LEU A 376 5.50 -5.22 15.23
N VAL A 377 6.35 -4.41 14.61
CA VAL A 377 7.36 -4.83 13.63
C VAL A 377 8.77 -4.57 14.14
N SER A 378 9.77 -5.27 13.59
CA SER A 378 11.15 -5.09 14.05
C SER A 378 11.68 -3.70 13.73
N ASP A 379 11.42 -3.21 12.52
CA ASP A 379 11.76 -1.87 12.10
C ASP A 379 11.04 -1.47 10.80
N LEU A 380 11.15 -0.19 10.45
CA LEU A 380 10.53 0.44 9.30
C LEU A 380 11.56 1.16 8.43
N PRO A 381 11.25 1.43 7.15
CA PRO A 381 12.14 2.18 6.28
C PRO A 381 12.51 3.54 6.90
N LYS A 382 13.75 4.00 6.65
CA LYS A 382 14.34 5.21 7.26
C LYS A 382 14.40 5.20 8.80
N ARG A 383 14.22 4.03 9.45
CA ARG A 383 14.12 3.92 10.92
C ARG A 383 12.93 4.73 11.46
N ALA A 384 11.87 4.82 10.67
CA ALA A 384 10.64 5.47 11.12
C ALA A 384 10.06 4.73 12.33
N PHE A 385 9.36 5.47 13.17
CA PHE A 385 8.69 4.90 14.34
C PHE A 385 7.37 4.23 13.97
N VAL A 386 6.71 4.72 12.93
CA VAL A 386 5.36 4.31 12.53
C VAL A 386 5.15 4.45 11.02
N GLU A 387 4.44 3.48 10.44
CA GLU A 387 3.94 3.52 9.06
C GLU A 387 2.42 3.31 9.07
N VAL A 388 1.69 4.11 8.30
CA VAL A 388 0.24 4.03 8.16
C VAL A 388 -0.10 3.47 6.78
N LYS A 389 -0.87 2.39 6.72
CA LYS A 389 -1.37 1.80 5.47
C LYS A 389 -2.91 1.81 5.47
N PRO A 390 -3.53 2.83 4.84
CA PRO A 390 -4.98 2.88 4.66
C PRO A 390 -5.46 1.99 3.51
N ILE A 391 -6.67 1.45 3.64
CA ILE A 391 -7.45 0.86 2.55
C ILE A 391 -8.79 1.59 2.51
N LEU A 392 -9.08 2.27 1.39
CA LEU A 392 -10.29 3.09 1.26
C LEU A 392 -11.27 2.50 0.24
N TYR A 393 -12.55 2.78 0.43
CA TYR A 393 -13.59 2.58 -0.55
C TYR A 393 -13.92 3.91 -1.24
N VAL A 394 -13.80 3.95 -2.56
CA VAL A 394 -14.13 5.10 -3.39
C VAL A 394 -15.39 4.78 -4.18
N GLU A 395 -16.48 5.49 -3.91
CA GLU A 395 -17.74 5.37 -4.65
C GLU A 395 -17.55 5.84 -6.10
N ASP A 396 -17.87 5.00 -7.08
CA ASP A 396 -17.98 5.44 -8.47
C ASP A 396 -19.33 6.14 -8.67
N GLY A 397 -19.37 7.24 -9.42
CA GLY A 397 -20.57 8.07 -9.62
C GLY A 397 -21.80 7.38 -10.24
N ALA A 398 -21.72 6.09 -10.58
CA ALA A 398 -22.84 5.24 -10.97
C ALA A 398 -23.58 4.61 -9.76
N ASP A 399 -23.03 4.70 -8.55
CA ASP A 399 -23.55 4.12 -7.32
C ASP A 399 -24.60 5.00 -6.63
N ALA A 400 -25.54 5.56 -7.41
CA ALA A 400 -26.65 6.34 -6.88
C ALA A 400 -27.82 5.44 -6.43
N ALA A 401 -27.60 4.67 -5.37
CA ALA A 401 -28.61 4.23 -4.38
C ALA A 401 -28.01 3.14 -3.49
N ILE A 402 -27.54 3.52 -2.30
CA ILE A 402 -27.44 2.56 -1.21
C ILE A 402 -28.88 2.29 -0.78
N GLU A 403 -29.52 1.28 -1.37
CA GLU A 403 -30.73 0.73 -0.78
C GLU A 403 -30.37 0.26 0.63
N THR A 404 -31.01 0.85 1.64
CA THR A 404 -31.04 0.33 2.99
C THR A 404 -31.72 -1.03 2.93
N ILE A 405 -30.93 -2.08 2.68
CA ILE A 405 -31.37 -3.44 2.90
C ILE A 405 -31.58 -3.54 4.41
N THR A 406 -32.84 -3.55 4.81
CA THR A 406 -33.28 -3.93 6.14
C THR A 406 -32.55 -5.21 6.52
N GLU A 407 -31.87 -5.22 7.67
CA GLU A 407 -31.31 -6.41 8.28
C GLU A 407 -32.38 -7.51 8.28
N LYS A 408 -32.31 -8.41 7.30
CA LYS A 408 -33.09 -9.64 7.36
C LYS A 408 -32.36 -10.50 8.38
N PRO A 409 -33.00 -10.93 9.47
CA PRO A 409 -32.38 -11.89 10.37
C PRO A 409 -32.21 -13.18 9.57
N CYS A 410 -30.97 -13.49 9.17
CA CYS A 410 -30.69 -14.74 8.48
C CYS A 410 -30.66 -15.86 9.52
N SER A 411 -31.58 -16.79 9.35
CA SER A 411 -31.92 -17.88 10.25
C SER A 411 -31.04 -19.11 10.03
N LYS A 412 -30.18 -19.39 11.01
CA LYS A 412 -29.82 -20.69 11.63
C LYS A 412 -28.40 -20.50 12.16
N ALA A 413 -28.25 -20.40 13.49
CA ALA A 413 -26.94 -20.40 14.12
C ALA A 413 -26.21 -21.68 13.69
N SER A 414 -25.21 -21.52 12.82
CA SER A 414 -24.37 -22.62 12.38
C SER A 414 -23.51 -23.07 13.54
N CYS A 415 -23.82 -24.21 14.13
CA CYS A 415 -23.07 -24.78 15.24
C CYS A 415 -21.98 -25.70 14.69
N TYR A 416 -20.76 -25.18 14.52
CA TYR A 416 -19.60 -25.98 14.10
C TYR A 416 -18.72 -26.29 15.30
N TRP A 417 -18.19 -27.51 15.35
CA TRP A 417 -17.28 -27.97 16.42
C TRP A 417 -17.79 -27.75 17.85
N GLY A 418 -19.11 -27.64 18.03
CA GLY A 418 -19.74 -27.37 19.33
C GLY A 418 -19.79 -25.90 19.75
N PHE A 419 -19.19 -24.98 18.99
CA PHE A 419 -19.27 -23.55 19.27
C PHE A 419 -20.69 -23.03 19.03
N LYS A 420 -21.24 -22.36 20.05
CA LYS A 420 -22.53 -21.66 20.00
C LYS A 420 -22.30 -20.17 20.19
N GLN A 421 -23.19 -19.32 19.68
CA GLN A 421 -23.01 -17.89 19.87
C GLN A 421 -23.05 -17.53 21.35
N GLU A 422 -22.00 -16.83 21.79
CA GLU A 422 -21.92 -16.23 23.12
C GLU A 422 -21.63 -14.74 23.02
N ASN A 423 -22.00 -13.99 24.06
CA ASN A 423 -21.91 -12.52 24.07
C ASN A 423 -20.47 -11.98 23.89
N TRP A 424 -19.46 -12.77 24.26
CA TRP A 424 -18.07 -12.38 24.14
C TRP A 424 -17.47 -12.69 22.76
N HIS A 425 -18.16 -13.41 21.87
CA HIS A 425 -17.66 -13.62 20.51
C HIS A 425 -17.54 -12.31 19.74
N ASP A 426 -18.45 -11.37 19.99
CA ASP A 426 -18.43 -10.05 19.37
C ASP A 426 -17.26 -9.20 19.89
N SER A 427 -16.71 -9.53 21.06
CA SER A 427 -15.47 -8.91 21.55
C SER A 427 -14.22 -9.50 20.92
N CYS A 428 -14.31 -10.47 20.00
CA CYS A 428 -13.20 -11.04 19.24
C CYS A 428 -13.10 -10.48 17.81
N ILE A 429 -14.09 -9.68 17.35
CA ILE A 429 -14.18 -9.24 15.95
C ILE A 429 -14.55 -7.76 15.85
N GLN A 430 -13.82 -7.03 15.01
CA GLN A 430 -14.25 -5.77 14.43
C GLN A 430 -14.60 -5.97 12.95
N LYS A 431 -15.63 -5.28 12.45
CA LYS A 431 -16.04 -5.36 11.05
C LYS A 431 -16.36 -3.99 10.46
N CYS A 432 -15.94 -3.77 9.22
CA CYS A 432 -16.40 -2.66 8.37
C CYS A 432 -17.11 -3.26 7.16
N VAL A 433 -18.40 -2.96 7.00
CA VAL A 433 -19.24 -3.59 5.97
C VAL A 433 -19.92 -2.53 5.12
N ILE A 434 -19.74 -2.66 3.81
CA ILE A 434 -20.48 -1.91 2.79
C ILE A 434 -21.45 -2.91 2.16
N PRO A 435 -22.77 -2.82 2.44
CA PRO A 435 -23.73 -3.85 2.06
C PRO A 435 -23.64 -4.23 0.58
N GLY A 436 -23.49 -5.53 0.32
CA GLY A 436 -23.41 -6.08 -1.03
C GLY A 436 -22.11 -5.80 -1.78
N LYS A 437 -21.15 -5.08 -1.18
CA LYS A 437 -19.91 -4.66 -1.85
C LYS A 437 -18.65 -5.12 -1.13
N ILE A 438 -18.46 -4.68 0.12
CA ILE A 438 -17.22 -4.92 0.90
C ILE A 438 -17.56 -5.51 2.27
N CYS A 439 -16.74 -6.47 2.69
CA CYS A 439 -16.68 -6.91 4.08
C CYS A 439 -15.22 -7.00 4.50
N ALA A 440 -14.82 -6.16 5.43
CA ALA A 440 -13.52 -6.22 6.08
C ALA A 440 -13.70 -6.61 7.54
N ILE A 441 -12.84 -7.51 8.01
CA ILE A 441 -12.88 -8.08 9.36
C ILE A 441 -11.47 -8.05 9.95
N ILE A 442 -11.37 -7.62 11.20
CA ILE A 442 -10.25 -7.91 12.07
C ILE A 442 -10.75 -8.85 13.16
N LEU A 443 -10.14 -10.02 13.26
CA LEU A 443 -10.33 -10.94 14.38
C LEU A 443 -9.11 -10.85 15.28
N SER A 444 -9.31 -10.80 16.60
CA SER A 444 -8.21 -10.78 17.57
C SER A 444 -8.56 -11.62 18.80
N ILE A 445 -7.66 -12.52 19.15
CA ILE A 445 -7.82 -13.45 20.28
C ILE A 445 -6.70 -13.18 21.28
N THR A 446 -7.07 -12.57 22.41
CA THR A 446 -6.15 -12.34 23.51
C THR A 446 -5.79 -13.65 24.21
N SER A 447 -4.73 -13.65 25.03
CA SER A 447 -4.36 -14.83 25.83
C SER A 447 -5.47 -15.29 26.79
N GLU A 448 -6.25 -14.36 27.35
CA GLU A 448 -7.40 -14.67 28.21
C GLU A 448 -8.52 -15.37 27.43
N LEU A 449 -8.85 -14.85 26.25
CA LEU A 449 -9.85 -15.45 25.37
C LEU A 449 -9.39 -16.81 24.86
N ALA A 450 -8.09 -16.96 24.56
CA ALA A 450 -7.52 -18.23 24.15
C ALA A 450 -7.68 -19.30 25.24
N ALA A 451 -7.42 -18.96 26.50
CA ALA A 451 -7.63 -19.85 27.64
C ALA A 451 -9.11 -20.27 27.76
N LYS A 452 -10.03 -19.33 27.58
CA LYS A 452 -11.48 -19.58 27.60
C LYS A 452 -11.95 -20.50 26.46
N ILE A 453 -11.42 -20.33 25.26
CA ILE A 453 -11.74 -21.18 24.10
C ILE A 453 -11.23 -22.61 24.33
N CYS A 454 -10.09 -22.76 24.99
CA CYS A 454 -9.44 -24.04 25.20
C CYS A 454 -9.94 -24.79 26.45
N SER A 455 -10.57 -24.11 27.42
CA SER A 455 -10.97 -24.71 28.70
C SER A 455 -12.02 -25.83 28.57
N ASP A 456 -12.81 -25.84 27.51
CA ASP A 456 -13.83 -26.88 27.26
C ASP A 456 -13.24 -28.21 26.75
N SER A 457 -11.92 -28.27 26.51
CA SER A 457 -11.25 -29.43 25.90
C SER A 457 -10.49 -30.35 26.87
N LEU A 458 -10.54 -30.11 28.18
CA LEU A 458 -9.81 -30.91 29.17
C LEU A 458 -10.68 -32.00 29.83
N PRO A 459 -10.28 -33.29 29.78
CA PRO A 459 -10.62 -34.26 30.81
C PRO A 459 -10.01 -33.82 32.16
N ALA A 460 -10.71 -34.09 33.25
CA ALA A 460 -10.50 -33.52 34.60
C ALA A 460 -9.15 -33.81 35.31
N ASP A 461 -8.12 -34.32 34.63
CA ASP A 461 -6.91 -34.88 35.27
C ASP A 461 -5.61 -34.11 34.98
N TYR A 462 -5.65 -32.79 34.75
CA TYR A 462 -4.42 -31.97 34.67
C TYR A 462 -4.64 -30.56 35.24
N VAL A 463 -4.76 -30.45 36.56
CA VAL A 463 -4.68 -29.16 37.26
C VAL A 463 -3.53 -29.22 38.26
N ASN A 464 -2.33 -28.85 37.79
CA ASN A 464 -1.28 -28.23 38.60
C ASN A 464 -0.07 -27.94 37.70
N ASP A 465 0.00 -26.73 37.15
CA ASP A 465 1.23 -25.93 37.30
C ASP A 465 1.00 -24.47 36.91
N ASN A 466 1.33 -23.57 37.84
CA ASN A 466 1.38 -22.12 37.64
C ASN A 466 2.67 -21.74 36.88
N SER A 467 2.80 -22.20 35.64
CA SER A 467 3.85 -21.77 34.72
C SER A 467 3.21 -21.08 33.51
N GLN A 468 3.87 -20.04 32.99
CA GLN A 468 3.44 -19.26 31.84
C GLN A 468 2.78 -20.16 30.77
N HIS A 469 1.52 -19.89 30.44
CA HIS A 469 0.70 -20.73 29.57
C HIS A 469 1.30 -20.82 28.15
N SER A 470 2.23 -21.76 27.93
CA SER A 470 2.60 -22.17 26.57
C SER A 470 1.38 -22.86 25.94
N LEU A 471 0.96 -22.35 24.78
CA LEU A 471 -0.16 -22.93 24.04
C LEU A 471 0.27 -24.29 23.48
N SER A 472 -0.42 -25.34 23.92
CA SER A 472 -0.17 -26.69 23.39
C SER A 472 -0.65 -26.80 21.94
N LYS A 473 -0.18 -27.83 21.24
CA LYS A 473 -0.67 -28.18 19.89
C LYS A 473 -2.20 -28.30 19.85
N GLY A 474 -2.81 -28.94 20.85
CA GLY A 474 -4.25 -29.12 20.94
C GLY A 474 -5.00 -27.80 21.17
N HIS A 475 -4.41 -26.87 21.93
CA HIS A 475 -4.98 -25.53 22.10
C HIS A 475 -5.04 -24.77 20.77
N MET A 476 -3.96 -24.77 19.99
CA MET A 476 -3.94 -24.09 18.68
C MET A 476 -4.85 -24.74 17.64
N GLU A 477 -5.04 -26.07 17.68
CA GLU A 477 -6.05 -26.75 16.87
C GLU A 477 -7.46 -26.23 17.19
N GLN A 478 -7.81 -26.13 18.47
CA GLN A 478 -9.10 -25.60 18.90
C GLN A 478 -9.27 -24.12 18.56
N LEU A 479 -8.22 -23.31 18.72
CA LEU A 479 -8.21 -21.89 18.34
C LEU A 479 -8.39 -21.71 16.84
N SER A 480 -7.74 -22.52 16.01
CA SER A 480 -7.89 -22.46 14.55
C SER A 480 -9.35 -22.72 14.15
N LYS A 481 -10.00 -23.74 14.73
CA LYS A 481 -11.42 -24.04 14.51
C LYS A 481 -12.31 -22.89 14.96
N PHE A 482 -12.03 -22.31 16.12
CA PHE A 482 -12.78 -21.16 16.62
C PHE A 482 -12.65 -19.93 15.71
N CYS A 483 -11.43 -19.60 15.25
CA CYS A 483 -11.20 -18.51 14.31
C CYS A 483 -12.01 -18.70 13.02
N ILE A 484 -11.92 -19.90 12.43
CA ILE A 484 -12.63 -20.23 11.19
C ILE A 484 -14.15 -20.20 11.39
N TYR A 485 -14.65 -20.68 12.53
CA TYR A 485 -16.07 -20.56 12.90
C TYR A 485 -16.53 -19.10 12.96
N LEU A 486 -15.78 -18.23 13.64
CA LEU A 486 -16.14 -16.82 13.75
C LEU A 486 -16.08 -16.09 12.41
N LEU A 487 -15.06 -16.37 11.59
CA LEU A 487 -14.95 -15.80 10.25
C LEU A 487 -16.09 -16.25 9.34
N ASP A 488 -16.42 -17.56 9.30
CA ASP A 488 -17.53 -18.10 8.50
C ASP A 488 -18.87 -17.49 8.90
N LYS A 489 -19.09 -17.35 10.21
CA LYS A 489 -20.25 -16.67 10.74
C LYS A 489 -20.28 -15.21 10.29
N ALA A 490 -19.19 -14.47 10.50
CA ALA A 490 -19.14 -13.05 10.19
C ALA A 490 -19.35 -12.77 8.69
N ILE A 491 -18.78 -13.56 7.78
CA ILE A 491 -19.03 -13.38 6.34
C ILE A 491 -20.47 -13.78 5.99
N THR A 492 -20.99 -14.90 6.53
CA THR A 492 -22.35 -15.38 6.22
C THR A 492 -23.42 -14.41 6.71
N ASP A 493 -23.28 -13.87 7.93
CA ASP A 493 -24.20 -12.89 8.52
C ASP A 493 -24.27 -11.60 7.70
N ASN A 494 -23.19 -11.26 6.97
CA ASN A 494 -23.15 -10.08 6.08
C ASN A 494 -23.41 -10.44 4.61
N ASN A 495 -23.91 -11.65 4.32
CA ASN A 495 -24.19 -12.19 2.98
C ASN A 495 -22.96 -12.35 2.07
N PHE A 496 -21.75 -12.49 2.59
CA PHE A 496 -20.54 -12.82 1.81
C PHE A 496 -20.27 -14.33 1.85
N ALA A 497 -19.51 -14.81 0.87
CA ALA A 497 -19.03 -16.19 0.78
C ALA A 497 -17.49 -16.23 0.74
N TRP A 498 -16.92 -17.41 1.01
CA TRP A 498 -15.47 -17.62 0.92
C TRP A 498 -14.89 -17.34 -0.48
N GLU A 499 -15.71 -17.40 -1.54
CA GLU A 499 -15.33 -17.02 -2.91
C GLU A 499 -15.19 -15.50 -3.13
N ASP A 500 -15.73 -14.68 -2.23
CA ASP A 500 -15.62 -13.22 -2.29
C ASP A 500 -14.30 -12.71 -1.69
N ILE A 501 -13.52 -13.58 -1.02
CA ILE A 501 -12.31 -13.17 -0.29
C ILE A 501 -11.23 -12.70 -1.26
N LEU A 502 -10.74 -11.48 -1.00
CA LEU A 502 -9.59 -10.88 -1.66
C LEU A 502 -8.28 -11.25 -0.97
N SER A 503 -8.26 -11.16 0.36
CA SER A 503 -7.09 -11.51 1.16
C SER A 503 -7.51 -12.00 2.54
N LEU A 504 -6.80 -13.01 3.04
CA LEU A 504 -6.92 -13.51 4.40
C LEU A 504 -5.51 -13.71 4.98
N ARG A 505 -5.17 -12.95 6.01
CA ARG A 505 -3.86 -12.99 6.68
C ARG A 505 -4.05 -13.26 8.17
N PHE A 506 -3.38 -14.27 8.69
CA PHE A 506 -3.23 -14.51 10.12
C PHE A 506 -1.89 -13.98 10.59
N TYR A 507 -1.90 -13.07 11.55
CA TYR A 507 -0.74 -12.55 12.24
C TYR A 507 -0.51 -13.41 13.48
N ILE A 508 0.59 -14.13 13.50
CA ILE A 508 0.92 -15.08 14.57
C ILE A 508 2.21 -14.62 15.25
N PRO A 509 2.19 -14.40 16.58
CA PRO A 509 3.36 -13.92 17.28
C PRO A 509 4.42 -15.03 17.40
N VAL A 510 5.68 -14.65 17.23
CA VAL A 510 6.84 -15.56 17.37
C VAL A 510 6.98 -16.15 18.76
N SER A 511 6.36 -15.52 19.77
CA SER A 511 6.32 -16.00 21.15
C SER A 511 5.59 -17.34 21.31
N LEU A 512 4.78 -17.78 20.33
CA LEU A 512 4.14 -19.10 20.37
C LEU A 512 5.12 -20.25 20.19
N GLN A 513 6.30 -20.00 19.60
CA GLN A 513 7.34 -21.02 19.37
C GLN A 513 6.83 -22.26 18.61
N MET A 514 5.87 -22.06 17.70
CA MET A 514 5.33 -23.10 16.84
C MET A 514 5.77 -22.89 15.39
N SER A 515 6.16 -23.96 14.71
CA SER A 515 6.55 -23.86 13.31
C SER A 515 5.37 -23.46 12.43
N VAL A 516 5.65 -22.69 11.38
CA VAL A 516 4.64 -22.22 10.42
C VAL A 516 3.93 -23.38 9.75
N GLU A 517 4.64 -24.48 9.44
CA GLU A 517 4.02 -25.67 8.85
C GLU A 517 2.96 -26.29 9.76
N LEU A 518 3.22 -26.31 11.06
CA LEU A 518 2.29 -26.85 12.04
C LEU A 518 1.04 -25.96 12.13
N ILE A 519 1.22 -24.64 12.24
CA ILE A 519 0.12 -23.67 12.29
C ILE A 519 -0.69 -23.71 11.00
N GLN A 520 -0.02 -23.72 9.84
CA GLN A 520 -0.65 -23.79 8.53
C GLN A 520 -1.50 -25.07 8.39
N SER A 521 -0.98 -26.21 8.85
CA SER A 521 -1.72 -27.47 8.88
C SER A 521 -3.00 -27.37 9.71
N MET A 522 -2.94 -26.74 10.89
CA MET A 522 -4.12 -26.58 11.76
C MET A 522 -5.22 -25.74 11.11
N PHE A 523 -4.88 -24.55 10.58
CA PHE A 523 -5.84 -23.71 9.89
C PHE A 523 -6.38 -24.35 8.60
N SER A 524 -5.53 -25.06 7.85
CA SER A 524 -5.94 -25.79 6.65
C SER A 524 -6.91 -26.92 6.99
N ASN A 525 -6.64 -27.68 8.05
CA ASN A 525 -7.54 -28.74 8.54
C ASN A 525 -8.88 -28.16 9.02
N ALA A 526 -8.87 -27.03 9.73
CA ALA A 526 -10.09 -26.35 10.16
C ALA A 526 -10.93 -25.89 8.96
N LEU A 527 -10.33 -25.28 7.94
CA LEU A 527 -11.03 -24.89 6.71
C LEU A 527 -11.57 -26.11 5.93
N PHE A 528 -10.78 -27.18 5.85
CA PHE A 528 -11.19 -28.43 5.20
C PHE A 528 -12.40 -29.05 5.92
N GLU A 529 -12.32 -29.22 7.24
CA GLU A 529 -13.43 -29.72 8.05
C GLU A 529 -14.70 -28.84 7.90
N LEU A 530 -14.56 -27.51 7.89
CA LEU A 530 -15.69 -26.59 7.65
C LEU A 530 -16.33 -26.85 6.28
N SER A 531 -15.50 -27.05 5.24
CA SER A 531 -15.98 -27.27 3.88
C SER A 531 -16.82 -28.55 3.74
N GLU A 532 -16.39 -29.62 4.41
CA GLU A 532 -17.11 -30.90 4.47
C GLU A 532 -18.45 -30.77 5.21
N MET A 533 -18.47 -30.01 6.31
CA MET A 533 -19.69 -29.77 7.09
C MET A 533 -20.74 -28.95 6.33
N ASN A 534 -20.29 -27.98 5.53
CA ASN A 534 -21.17 -27.00 4.91
C ASN A 534 -21.81 -27.46 3.59
N GLN A 535 -21.30 -28.52 2.93
CA GLN A 535 -21.55 -28.81 1.50
C GLN A 535 -21.30 -27.61 0.56
N ARG A 536 -20.75 -26.50 1.09
CA ARG A 536 -20.36 -25.30 0.35
C ARG A 536 -18.92 -25.51 -0.06
N LYS A 537 -18.64 -25.33 -1.34
CA LYS A 537 -17.27 -25.40 -1.88
C LYS A 537 -16.44 -24.24 -1.31
N VAL A 538 -15.81 -24.41 -0.15
CA VAL A 538 -14.47 -23.86 0.01
C VAL A 538 -13.67 -24.61 -1.04
N LYS A 539 -13.21 -23.93 -2.10
CA LYS A 539 -12.47 -24.63 -3.17
C LYS A 539 -11.36 -25.44 -2.50
N ASN A 540 -11.32 -26.75 -2.77
CA ASN A 540 -10.13 -27.58 -2.56
C ASN A 540 -9.05 -27.06 -3.52
N CYS A 541 -8.42 -25.94 -3.15
CA CYS A 541 -7.20 -25.50 -3.79
C CYS A 541 -6.07 -26.34 -3.19
N GLU A 542 -5.16 -26.83 -4.04
CA GLU A 542 -3.90 -27.45 -3.58
C GLU A 542 -3.09 -26.47 -2.70
N GLU A 543 -3.34 -25.17 -2.84
CA GLU A 543 -2.72 -24.07 -2.10
C GLU A 543 -3.71 -23.47 -1.08
N PRO A 544 -3.25 -23.11 0.14
CA PRO A 544 -4.08 -22.45 1.14
C PRO A 544 -4.62 -21.10 0.62
N ILE A 545 -5.84 -20.75 1.03
CA ILE A 545 -6.46 -19.45 0.72
C ILE A 545 -6.05 -18.32 1.68
N PHE A 546 -5.10 -18.58 2.57
CA PHE A 546 -4.68 -17.66 3.61
C PHE A 546 -3.17 -17.63 3.73
N ASN A 547 -2.67 -16.54 4.33
CA ASN A 547 -1.27 -16.34 4.66
C ASN A 547 -1.06 -16.35 6.17
N ILE A 548 0.10 -16.83 6.60
CA ILE A 548 0.60 -16.65 7.96
C ILE A 548 1.71 -15.60 7.90
N VAL A 549 1.53 -14.51 8.64
CA VAL A 549 2.50 -13.43 8.74
C VAL A 549 3.11 -13.50 10.15
N PRO A 550 4.40 -13.81 10.30
CA PRO A 550 5.04 -13.83 11.60
C PRO A 550 5.20 -12.40 12.11
N VAL A 551 4.84 -12.16 13.36
CA VAL A 551 4.90 -10.83 13.97
C VAL A 551 5.55 -10.88 15.35
N ILE A 552 6.04 -9.74 15.81
CA ILE A 552 6.42 -9.59 17.23
C ILE A 552 5.14 -9.53 18.06
N GLY A 553 4.12 -8.86 17.53
CA GLY A 553 2.81 -8.72 18.14
C GLY A 553 1.82 -8.06 17.18
N ALA A 554 0.53 -8.31 17.38
CA ALA A 554 -0.55 -7.65 16.66
C ALA A 554 -1.81 -7.56 17.55
N GLY A 555 -2.72 -6.66 17.18
CA GLY A 555 -4.00 -6.49 17.86
C GLY A 555 -4.76 -5.29 17.31
N TRP A 556 -6.04 -5.12 17.63
CA TRP A 556 -6.80 -3.94 17.19
C TRP A 556 -6.59 -2.70 18.07
N SER A 557 -5.83 -2.82 19.17
CA SER A 557 -5.46 -1.68 20.01
C SER A 557 -3.94 -1.54 20.04
N ALA A 558 -3.44 -0.31 19.96
CA ALA A 558 -2.00 -0.09 20.02
C ALA A 558 -1.42 -0.42 21.40
N SER A 559 -2.27 -0.33 22.43
CA SER A 559 -1.95 -0.66 23.82
C SER A 559 -1.83 -2.15 24.11
N SER A 560 -2.51 -3.02 23.34
CA SER A 560 -2.50 -4.48 23.49
C SER A 560 -2.24 -5.13 22.13
N MET A 561 -0.97 -5.47 21.88
CA MET A 561 -0.52 -6.13 20.65
C MET A 561 0.02 -7.54 20.94
N ASP A 562 -0.32 -8.13 22.08
CA ASP A 562 0.13 -9.44 22.55
C ASP A 562 -0.92 -10.54 22.29
N ASP A 563 -1.81 -10.30 21.33
CA ASP A 563 -2.85 -11.24 20.96
C ASP A 563 -2.23 -12.50 20.33
N VAL A 564 -2.78 -13.65 20.72
CA VAL A 564 -2.29 -14.98 20.34
C VAL A 564 -2.53 -15.25 18.86
N VAL A 565 -3.69 -14.80 18.35
CA VAL A 565 -4.04 -14.86 16.94
C VAL A 565 -4.74 -13.57 16.57
N THR A 566 -4.21 -12.87 15.58
CA THR A 566 -4.91 -11.76 14.92
C THR A 566 -5.11 -12.11 13.45
N CYS A 567 -6.19 -11.63 12.84
CA CYS A 567 -6.52 -11.91 11.45
C CYS A 567 -7.04 -10.66 10.75
N GLU A 568 -6.60 -10.44 9.51
CA GLU A 568 -7.11 -9.43 8.59
C GLU A 568 -7.76 -10.16 7.39
N LEU A 569 -9.07 -9.99 7.25
CA LEU A 569 -9.84 -10.49 6.12
C LEU A 569 -10.42 -9.30 5.35
N LEU A 570 -10.23 -9.31 4.04
CA LEU A 570 -10.91 -8.41 3.12
C LEU A 570 -11.63 -9.23 2.06
N ALA A 571 -12.94 -9.02 1.91
CA ALA A 571 -13.79 -9.63 0.91
C ALA A 571 -14.53 -8.57 0.10
N ARG A 572 -14.75 -8.86 -1.18
CA ARG A 572 -15.48 -8.00 -2.12
C ARG A 572 -16.37 -8.82 -3.03
N LYS A 573 -17.58 -8.35 -3.29
CA LYS A 573 -18.44 -8.94 -4.32
C LYS A 573 -18.17 -8.30 -5.67
N SER A 574 -18.11 -9.15 -6.70
CA SER A 574 -18.04 -8.78 -8.12
C SER A 574 -19.34 -8.19 -8.63
#